data_AF-A0A929MQ87-F1
#
_entry.id   AF-A0A929MQ87-F1
#
_cell.length_a   1.000
_cell.length_b   1.000
_cell.length_c   1.000
_cell.angle_alpha   90.00
_cell.angle_beta   90.00
_cell.angle_gamma   90.00
#
_symmetry.space_group_name_H-M   'P 1'
#
loop_
_entity.id
_entity.type
_entity.pdbx_description
1 polymer ?
#
loop_
_entity_poly.entity_id
_entity_poly.type
_entity_poly.pdbx_seq_one_letter_code
_entity_poly.pdbx_strand_id
1 'polypeptide(L)'
;ADLVKQINWLDFGDSQAFRNLDTDGSLKIGSVYEKEISPGYVVKLTVTELKPFHSTEVYRDRVAGTEYANTYDPDAKNTWFRYVPADYNRQVNEGDSARPKIIGAPMNKWTALREQGIDTNGRKTQLQVPKNGASYGVKFKVEATYLNKPVKATVVMADGEEANPGEYAIFTTNGQGWEHLAEWKRVSPSGKEITETYAPMNPNRLGQYIGDNATTPTIDWTKFTNPDQRTGGLGSQVFGPNTSKDHTVPIVMTREASEVGIYIASSGQQGAMIGFMVVDTGDAPESYGNAVHTISGYNAATGAQNPQPFLGRKPADIDTTSGHDWTHDDKTDHADEGVDQLLPDDLVGKTHELFRADRLRDGDYSIRFHASANGNDKAYVRAWIDFNNNGVFDDNEASEFTEVTNEGDYTVTFRNHPPMNDDTVKKLGMRVRIALNQGDIEKPTGTAFSGEVEDLQVNLTYPPKGEKKETKGLRDQQQQTSLRFTPRGFSKDDENTRATIDTNKAPVVLDNAGTVLNPDAEGWYTTAEGRYKVTPNGDNVDVVFVPKAGYVGTTSGINIRRFDSNGASTEWTAKNNSEPVVNQPLNSMDARYIPKVLDFTEHLSTDAQGLPQVKDILFTDGNPAN
;
A
#
# COMPACT_ATOMS: atom_id res chain seq x y z
N ALA A 1 -14.57 14.67 -0.78
CA ALA A 1 -14.72 15.83 -1.69
C ALA A 1 -13.68 15.81 -2.81
N ASP A 2 -12.51 15.20 -2.61
CA ASP A 2 -11.45 15.19 -3.63
C ASP A 2 -11.68 14.19 -4.76
N LEU A 3 -12.22 12.99 -4.48
CA LEU A 3 -12.52 12.00 -5.52
C LEU A 3 -13.36 12.58 -6.70
N VAL A 4 -14.40 13.34 -6.41
CA VAL A 4 -15.29 13.92 -7.45
C VAL A 4 -14.53 14.91 -8.35
N LYS A 5 -13.49 15.56 -7.83
CA LYS A 5 -12.61 16.43 -8.63
C LYS A 5 -11.71 15.63 -9.57
N GLN A 6 -11.50 14.33 -9.32
CA GLN A 6 -10.56 13.50 -10.08
C GLN A 6 -11.24 12.69 -11.20
N ILE A 7 -12.57 12.52 -11.16
CA ILE A 7 -13.31 11.76 -12.17
C ILE A 7 -13.60 12.64 -13.39
N ASN A 8 -13.01 12.28 -14.52
CA ASN A 8 -13.26 12.89 -15.82
C ASN A 8 -14.46 12.24 -16.49
N TRP A 9 -15.66 12.72 -16.16
CA TRP A 9 -16.90 12.29 -16.81
C TRP A 9 -16.92 12.65 -18.29
N LEU A 10 -17.40 11.74 -19.13
CA LEU A 10 -17.67 12.01 -20.53
C LEU A 10 -18.70 13.13 -20.66
N ASP A 11 -18.35 14.21 -21.36
CA ASP A 11 -19.27 15.30 -21.67
C ASP A 11 -19.63 15.29 -23.14
N PHE A 12 -20.85 14.84 -23.44
CA PHE A 12 -21.42 14.85 -24.79
C PHE A 12 -21.68 16.26 -25.35
N GLY A 13 -21.56 17.29 -24.51
CA GLY A 13 -21.56 18.69 -24.93
C GLY A 13 -20.23 19.17 -25.49
N ASP A 14 -19.14 18.43 -25.24
CA ASP A 14 -17.80 18.78 -25.73
C ASP A 14 -17.63 18.38 -27.20
N SER A 15 -17.98 19.31 -28.09
CA SER A 15 -17.90 19.10 -29.54
C SER A 15 -16.47 19.00 -30.07
N GLN A 16 -15.45 19.31 -29.26
CA GLN A 16 -14.05 19.12 -29.64
C GLN A 16 -13.60 17.68 -29.33
N ALA A 17 -14.09 17.12 -28.22
CA ALA A 17 -13.78 15.74 -27.83
C ALA A 17 -14.60 14.70 -28.60
N PHE A 18 -15.84 15.03 -28.99
CA PHE A 18 -16.70 14.12 -29.75
C PHE A 18 -16.60 14.30 -31.25
N ARG A 19 -16.43 13.18 -31.97
CA ARG A 19 -16.44 13.12 -33.43
C ARG A 19 -17.28 11.96 -33.95
N ASN A 20 -17.73 12.11 -35.20
CA ASN A 20 -18.51 11.09 -35.90
C ASN A 20 -19.80 10.69 -35.15
N LEU A 21 -20.53 11.66 -34.61
CA LEU A 21 -21.92 11.47 -34.18
C LEU A 21 -22.86 11.39 -35.40
N ASP A 22 -24.10 10.97 -35.19
CA ASP A 22 -25.17 11.12 -36.16
C ASP A 22 -25.62 12.60 -36.24
N THR A 23 -26.39 12.96 -37.26
CA THR A 23 -26.83 14.36 -37.51
C THR A 23 -27.69 14.95 -36.41
N ASP A 24 -28.35 14.10 -35.61
CA ASP A 24 -29.13 14.45 -34.43
C ASP A 24 -28.31 14.48 -33.13
N GLY A 25 -26.99 14.27 -33.22
CA GLY A 25 -26.08 14.22 -32.08
C GLY A 25 -26.07 12.89 -31.34
N SER A 26 -26.75 11.85 -31.85
CA SER A 26 -26.74 10.52 -31.25
C SER A 26 -25.49 9.70 -31.58
N LEU A 27 -25.18 8.73 -30.72
CA LEU A 27 -24.13 7.76 -30.98
C LEU A 27 -24.49 6.86 -32.17
N LYS A 28 -23.49 6.58 -33.01
CA LYS A 28 -23.51 5.54 -34.04
C LYS A 28 -22.24 4.70 -33.94
N ILE A 29 -22.22 3.52 -34.58
CA ILE A 29 -20.99 2.72 -34.65
C ILE A 29 -19.88 3.56 -35.29
N GLY A 30 -18.72 3.59 -34.63
CA GLY A 30 -17.58 4.43 -34.99
C GLY A 30 -17.64 5.87 -34.47
N SER A 31 -18.65 6.27 -33.68
CA SER A 31 -18.57 7.50 -32.90
C SER A 31 -17.38 7.43 -31.95
N VAL A 32 -16.64 8.52 -31.84
CA VAL A 32 -15.42 8.58 -31.01
C VAL A 32 -15.51 9.74 -30.02
N TYR A 33 -15.10 9.47 -28.79
CA TYR A 33 -14.71 10.47 -27.81
C TYR A 33 -13.19 10.40 -27.62
N GLU A 34 -12.50 11.52 -27.67
CA GLU A 34 -11.04 11.59 -27.51
C GLU A 34 -10.66 12.86 -26.77
N LYS A 35 -9.98 12.74 -25.63
CA LYS A 35 -9.67 13.88 -24.76
C LYS A 35 -8.40 13.66 -23.95
N GLU A 36 -7.59 14.72 -23.86
CA GLU A 36 -6.52 14.82 -22.86
C GLU A 36 -7.14 15.17 -21.51
N ILE A 37 -7.06 14.25 -20.55
CA ILE A 37 -7.70 14.38 -19.22
C ILE A 37 -6.70 14.71 -18.11
N SER A 38 -5.41 14.58 -18.41
CA SER A 38 -4.27 15.01 -17.60
C SER A 38 -3.12 15.29 -18.58
N PRO A 39 -2.14 16.18 -18.27
CA PRO A 39 -1.04 16.48 -19.19
C PRO A 39 -0.36 15.21 -19.72
N GLY A 40 -0.34 15.06 -21.04
CA GLY A 40 0.23 13.91 -21.72
C GLY A 40 -0.64 12.64 -21.69
N TYR A 41 -1.74 12.59 -20.92
CA TYR A 41 -2.65 11.45 -20.82
C TYR A 41 -3.94 11.66 -21.62
N VAL A 42 -4.03 10.95 -22.75
CA VAL A 42 -5.16 11.02 -23.68
C VAL A 42 -5.96 9.73 -23.61
N VAL A 43 -7.27 9.85 -23.39
CA VAL A 43 -8.22 8.73 -23.46
C VAL A 43 -9.01 8.79 -24.74
N LYS A 44 -9.36 7.62 -25.27
CA LYS A 44 -10.17 7.48 -26.47
C LYS A 44 -11.16 6.33 -26.35
N LEU A 45 -12.44 6.64 -26.59
CA LEU A 45 -13.53 5.66 -26.69
C LEU A 45 -14.03 5.60 -28.11
N THR A 46 -14.22 4.41 -28.64
CA THR A 46 -14.86 4.20 -29.95
C THR A 46 -16.07 3.29 -29.80
N VAL A 47 -17.25 3.71 -30.24
CA VAL A 47 -18.45 2.88 -30.24
C VAL A 47 -18.27 1.71 -31.21
N THR A 48 -18.30 0.48 -30.71
CA THR A 48 -18.15 -0.75 -31.51
C THR A 48 -19.49 -1.42 -31.75
N GLU A 49 -20.42 -1.36 -30.79
CA GLU A 49 -21.74 -1.97 -30.89
C GLU A 49 -22.83 -1.07 -30.30
N LEU A 50 -24.03 -1.15 -30.88
CA LEU A 50 -25.27 -0.52 -30.37
C LEU A 50 -26.37 -1.58 -30.27
N LYS A 51 -26.20 -2.48 -29.30
CA LYS A 51 -27.03 -3.68 -29.12
C LYS A 51 -27.48 -3.83 -27.66
N PRO A 52 -28.67 -4.39 -27.40
CA PRO A 52 -29.20 -4.59 -26.04
C PRO A 52 -28.56 -5.80 -25.35
N PHE A 53 -28.75 -5.92 -24.03
CA PHE A 53 -28.09 -6.97 -23.22
C PHE A 53 -28.36 -8.41 -23.69
N HIS A 54 -29.54 -8.70 -24.24
CA HIS A 54 -29.88 -10.05 -24.73
C HIS A 54 -29.14 -10.47 -26.01
N SER A 55 -28.30 -9.58 -26.57
CA SER A 55 -27.34 -9.89 -27.63
C SER A 55 -25.95 -10.31 -27.12
N THR A 56 -25.72 -10.21 -25.82
CA THR A 56 -24.40 -10.45 -25.22
C THR A 56 -24.16 -11.93 -24.96
N GLU A 57 -22.89 -12.32 -24.97
CA GLU A 57 -22.46 -13.65 -24.53
C GLU A 57 -22.82 -13.91 -23.06
N VAL A 58 -22.80 -12.88 -22.21
CA VAL A 58 -23.25 -12.97 -20.81
C VAL A 58 -24.70 -13.44 -20.74
N TYR A 59 -25.60 -12.86 -21.54
CA TYR A 59 -27.00 -13.29 -21.57
C TYR A 59 -27.13 -14.71 -22.14
N ARG A 60 -26.44 -15.02 -23.25
CA ARG A 60 -26.38 -16.38 -23.84
C ARG A 60 -26.08 -17.43 -22.78
N ASP A 61 -25.03 -17.20 -21.99
CA ASP A 61 -24.57 -18.15 -20.98
C ASP A 61 -25.57 -18.26 -19.82
N ARG A 62 -26.25 -17.16 -19.45
CA ARG A 62 -27.30 -17.15 -18.42
C ARG A 62 -28.59 -17.86 -18.83
N VAL A 63 -28.94 -17.89 -20.12
CA VAL A 63 -30.13 -18.60 -20.63
C VAL A 63 -29.84 -20.02 -21.10
N ALA A 64 -28.56 -20.41 -21.22
CA ALA A 64 -28.17 -21.73 -21.68
C ALA A 64 -28.83 -22.85 -20.85
N GLY A 65 -29.44 -23.83 -21.54
CA GLY A 65 -30.14 -24.95 -20.90
C GLY A 65 -31.51 -24.60 -20.27
N THR A 66 -32.01 -23.38 -20.45
CA THR A 66 -33.35 -22.96 -20.02
C THR A 66 -34.35 -22.94 -21.18
N GLU A 67 -35.65 -22.80 -20.89
CA GLU A 67 -36.69 -22.60 -21.91
C GLU A 67 -36.49 -21.33 -22.75
N TYR A 68 -35.67 -20.39 -22.25
CA TYR A 68 -35.35 -19.11 -22.90
C TYR A 68 -34.05 -19.14 -23.68
N ALA A 69 -33.41 -20.31 -23.89
CA ALA A 69 -32.15 -20.42 -24.62
C ALA A 69 -32.23 -19.83 -26.06
N ASN A 70 -33.40 -19.91 -26.69
CA ASN A 70 -33.67 -19.35 -28.02
C ASN A 70 -33.92 -17.83 -28.04
N THR A 71 -33.85 -17.15 -26.89
CA THR A 71 -34.05 -15.70 -26.77
C THR A 71 -32.74 -14.90 -26.84
N TYR A 72 -31.60 -15.59 -26.80
CA TYR A 72 -30.32 -14.98 -27.16
C TYR A 72 -30.29 -14.68 -28.65
N ASP A 73 -30.07 -13.40 -28.97
CA ASP A 73 -30.00 -12.93 -30.36
C ASP A 73 -28.77 -12.03 -30.52
N PRO A 74 -27.65 -12.56 -31.05
CA PRO A 74 -26.42 -11.78 -31.24
C PRO A 74 -26.59 -10.60 -32.19
N ASP A 75 -27.63 -10.61 -33.03
CA ASP A 75 -27.93 -9.56 -34.01
C ASP A 75 -29.04 -8.61 -33.55
N ALA A 76 -29.52 -8.77 -32.30
CA ALA A 76 -30.51 -7.87 -31.75
C ALA A 76 -30.02 -6.42 -31.75
N LYS A 77 -30.96 -5.52 -32.01
CA LYS A 77 -30.73 -4.07 -32.09
C LYS A 77 -31.49 -3.37 -30.99
N ASN A 78 -30.99 -2.21 -30.56
CA ASN A 78 -31.69 -1.35 -29.61
C ASN A 78 -33.15 -1.16 -30.06
N THR A 79 -34.09 -1.29 -29.14
CA THR A 79 -35.52 -1.39 -29.46
C THR A 79 -36.39 -0.65 -28.46
N TRP A 80 -37.46 -0.04 -28.97
CA TRP A 80 -38.58 0.39 -28.14
C TRP A 80 -39.37 -0.82 -27.65
N PHE A 81 -39.99 -0.72 -26.48
CA PHE A 81 -40.91 -1.74 -26.00
C PHE A 81 -42.27 -1.63 -26.66
N ARG A 82 -42.94 -2.78 -26.84
CA ARG A 82 -44.23 -2.88 -27.55
C ARG A 82 -45.36 -2.06 -26.92
N TYR A 83 -45.32 -1.83 -25.61
CA TYR A 83 -46.31 -1.01 -24.92
C TYR A 83 -46.07 0.50 -25.05
N VAL A 84 -45.01 0.92 -25.75
CA VAL A 84 -44.80 2.30 -26.23
C VAL A 84 -45.16 2.35 -27.72
N PRO A 85 -46.45 2.25 -28.09
CA PRO A 85 -46.87 1.91 -29.45
C PRO A 85 -46.46 2.95 -30.48
N ALA A 86 -46.39 4.24 -30.12
CA ALA A 86 -45.99 5.29 -31.04
C ALA A 86 -44.57 5.07 -31.58
N ASP A 87 -43.60 4.89 -30.67
CA ASP A 87 -42.19 4.70 -31.04
C ASP A 87 -41.92 3.29 -31.56
N TYR A 88 -42.56 2.26 -30.99
CA TYR A 88 -42.43 0.88 -31.49
C TYR A 88 -42.95 0.73 -32.93
N ASN A 89 -44.16 1.24 -33.22
CA ASN A 89 -44.71 1.15 -34.57
C ASN A 89 -43.91 1.99 -35.57
N ARG A 90 -43.37 3.13 -35.13
CA ARG A 90 -42.47 3.93 -35.95
C ARG A 90 -41.19 3.15 -36.30
N GLN A 91 -40.57 2.50 -35.32
CA GLN A 91 -39.46 1.57 -35.53
C GLN A 91 -39.82 0.47 -36.54
N VAL A 92 -41.00 -0.14 -36.43
CA VAL A 92 -41.44 -1.20 -37.34
C VAL A 92 -41.59 -0.68 -38.78
N ASN A 93 -42.09 0.54 -38.96
CA ASN A 93 -42.38 1.13 -40.27
C ASN A 93 -41.14 1.77 -40.92
N GLU A 94 -40.30 2.45 -40.16
CA GLU A 94 -39.14 3.23 -40.65
C GLU A 94 -37.81 2.46 -40.51
N GLY A 95 -37.78 1.36 -39.76
CA GLY A 95 -36.59 0.53 -39.56
C GLY A 95 -35.59 1.15 -38.59
N ASP A 96 -34.30 0.93 -38.86
CA ASP A 96 -33.20 1.26 -37.92
C ASP A 96 -33.07 2.77 -37.62
N SER A 97 -33.56 3.64 -38.51
CA SER A 97 -33.55 5.10 -38.30
C SER A 97 -34.45 5.54 -37.13
N ALA A 98 -35.50 4.77 -36.81
CA ALA A 98 -36.46 5.07 -35.75
C ALA A 98 -36.23 4.28 -34.45
N ARG A 99 -35.14 3.50 -34.36
CA ARG A 99 -34.73 2.81 -33.14
C ARG A 99 -34.28 3.80 -32.05
N PRO A 100 -34.29 3.40 -30.76
CA PRO A 100 -33.79 4.23 -29.67
C PRO A 100 -32.38 4.76 -29.96
N LYS A 101 -32.24 6.07 -29.88
CA LYS A 101 -30.99 6.80 -30.08
C LYS A 101 -30.37 7.15 -28.74
N ILE A 102 -29.12 6.76 -28.54
CA ILE A 102 -28.36 7.08 -27.34
C ILE A 102 -27.76 8.47 -27.51
N ILE A 103 -28.06 9.36 -26.57
CA ILE A 103 -27.60 10.75 -26.57
C ILE A 103 -26.98 11.10 -25.21
N GLY A 104 -26.28 12.23 -25.19
CA GLY A 104 -25.89 12.88 -23.95
C GLY A 104 -26.93 13.85 -23.42
N ALA A 105 -27.20 13.80 -22.13
CA ALA A 105 -28.09 14.71 -21.43
C ALA A 105 -27.43 15.30 -20.18
N PRO A 106 -27.86 16.48 -19.72
CA PRO A 106 -27.45 16.99 -18.41
C PRO A 106 -28.11 16.19 -17.30
N MET A 107 -27.49 16.19 -16.12
CA MET A 107 -28.11 15.69 -14.89
C MET A 107 -29.42 16.46 -14.63
N ASN A 108 -30.46 15.72 -14.22
CA ASN A 108 -31.77 16.29 -13.92
C ASN A 108 -32.05 16.19 -12.39
N LYS A 109 -33.30 16.39 -11.95
CA LYS A 109 -33.66 16.37 -10.53
C LYS A 109 -33.88 14.96 -9.94
N TRP A 110 -33.89 13.94 -10.79
CA TRP A 110 -34.04 12.51 -10.48
C TRP A 110 -32.74 11.72 -10.62
N THR A 111 -31.67 12.42 -11.02
CA THR A 111 -30.32 11.89 -11.07
C THR A 111 -29.82 11.60 -9.66
N ALA A 112 -29.79 10.32 -9.29
CA ALA A 112 -29.45 9.89 -7.93
C ALA A 112 -28.03 10.30 -7.50
N LEU A 113 -27.06 10.31 -8.42
CA LEU A 113 -25.69 10.81 -8.14
C LEU A 113 -25.69 12.28 -7.72
N ARG A 114 -26.61 13.08 -8.25
CA ARG A 114 -26.76 14.49 -7.85
C ARG A 114 -27.23 14.62 -6.41
N GLU A 115 -28.15 13.75 -6.00
CA GLU A 115 -28.61 13.64 -4.62
C GLU A 115 -27.49 13.15 -3.66
N GLN A 116 -26.42 12.54 -4.18
CA GLN A 116 -25.20 12.19 -3.44
C GLN A 116 -24.13 13.29 -3.46
N GLY A 117 -24.47 14.47 -3.97
CA GLY A 117 -23.57 15.64 -4.00
C GLY A 117 -22.65 15.70 -5.23
N ILE A 118 -22.87 14.89 -6.26
CA ILE A 118 -22.12 14.95 -7.52
C ILE A 118 -22.92 15.76 -8.53
N ASP A 119 -22.55 17.02 -8.75
CA ASP A 119 -23.15 17.87 -9.79
C ASP A 119 -22.14 18.16 -10.89
N THR A 120 -22.46 17.80 -12.14
CA THR A 120 -21.61 18.06 -13.29
C THR A 120 -21.82 19.44 -13.90
N ASN A 121 -22.57 20.33 -13.23
CA ASN A 121 -22.80 21.74 -13.56
C ASN A 121 -23.43 21.96 -14.94
N GLY A 122 -24.41 21.11 -15.29
CA GLY A 122 -25.16 21.21 -16.55
C GLY A 122 -24.44 20.65 -17.78
N ARG A 123 -23.22 20.10 -17.62
CA ARG A 123 -22.55 19.30 -18.66
C ARG A 123 -23.40 18.09 -19.04
N LYS A 124 -23.30 17.63 -20.30
CA LYS A 124 -24.10 16.51 -20.80
C LYS A 124 -23.43 15.19 -20.47
N THR A 125 -23.41 14.82 -19.19
CA THR A 125 -22.68 13.66 -18.68
C THR A 125 -23.52 12.39 -18.51
N GLN A 126 -24.82 12.46 -18.79
CA GLN A 126 -25.73 11.32 -18.76
C GLN A 126 -25.83 10.68 -20.15
N LEU A 127 -25.47 9.40 -20.26
CA LEU A 127 -25.71 8.57 -21.43
C LEU A 127 -27.10 7.95 -21.30
N GLN A 128 -28.05 8.37 -22.15
CA GLN A 128 -29.43 7.92 -22.04
C GLN A 128 -30.17 7.87 -23.38
N VAL A 129 -31.32 7.20 -23.37
CA VAL A 129 -32.35 7.36 -24.40
C VAL A 129 -33.36 8.42 -23.93
N PRO A 130 -33.77 9.39 -24.77
CA PRO A 130 -34.55 10.55 -24.34
C PRO A 130 -36.04 10.27 -24.03
N LYS A 131 -36.47 9.00 -24.03
CA LYS A 131 -37.87 8.59 -23.81
C LYS A 131 -37.94 7.31 -23.00
N ASN A 132 -39.13 7.09 -22.43
CA ASN A 132 -39.47 5.91 -21.63
C ASN A 132 -39.60 4.64 -22.50
N GLY A 133 -39.32 3.49 -21.90
CA GLY A 133 -39.71 2.18 -22.43
C GLY A 133 -38.84 1.70 -23.59
N ALA A 134 -37.55 1.48 -23.31
CA ALA A 134 -36.59 0.97 -24.27
C ALA A 134 -35.67 -0.08 -23.65
N SER A 135 -35.16 -0.98 -24.52
CA SER A 135 -33.99 -1.80 -24.22
C SER A 135 -32.89 -1.46 -25.22
N TYR A 136 -31.76 -1.02 -24.68
CA TYR A 136 -30.64 -0.55 -25.47
C TYR A 136 -29.31 -0.86 -24.80
N GLY A 137 -28.24 -0.83 -25.58
CA GLY A 137 -26.90 -0.86 -25.05
C GLY A 137 -25.91 -0.24 -26.01
N VAL A 138 -24.72 0.01 -25.48
CA VAL A 138 -23.57 0.52 -26.19
C VAL A 138 -22.33 -0.17 -25.66
N LYS A 139 -21.44 -0.52 -26.58
CA LYS A 139 -20.12 -1.05 -26.27
C LYS A 139 -19.06 -0.11 -26.83
N PHE A 140 -18.03 0.14 -26.03
CA PHE A 140 -16.92 0.99 -26.38
C PHE A 140 -15.62 0.20 -26.38
N LYS A 141 -14.83 0.34 -27.44
CA LYS A 141 -13.38 0.12 -27.38
C LYS A 141 -12.76 1.26 -26.58
N VAL A 142 -11.89 0.93 -25.63
CA VAL A 142 -11.17 1.88 -24.76
C VAL A 142 -9.69 1.85 -25.13
N GLU A 143 -9.10 3.02 -25.34
CA GLU A 143 -7.69 3.22 -25.60
C GLU A 143 -7.19 4.38 -24.72
N ALA A 144 -5.95 4.30 -24.22
CA ALA A 144 -5.30 5.41 -23.53
C ALA A 144 -3.82 5.49 -23.92
N THR A 145 -3.27 6.70 -23.89
CA THR A 145 -1.84 6.96 -24.09
C THR A 145 -1.32 7.94 -23.06
N TYR A 146 -0.14 7.69 -22.49
CA TYR A 146 0.63 8.65 -21.71
C TYR A 146 1.91 9.01 -22.45
N LEU A 147 2.17 10.30 -22.68
CA LEU A 147 3.33 10.80 -23.44
C LEU A 147 3.49 10.11 -24.81
N ASN A 148 2.38 9.82 -25.48
CA ASN A 148 2.28 9.06 -26.74
C ASN A 148 2.64 7.56 -26.67
N LYS A 149 2.89 7.01 -25.48
CA LYS A 149 3.04 5.57 -25.26
C LYS A 149 1.68 4.97 -24.88
N PRO A 150 1.26 3.82 -25.44
CA PRO A 150 0.03 3.14 -25.02
C PRO A 150 0.10 2.76 -23.55
N VAL A 151 -0.97 3.07 -22.81
CA VAL A 151 -1.14 2.70 -21.39
C VAL A 151 -2.52 2.11 -21.18
N LYS A 152 -2.69 1.46 -20.03
CA LYS A 152 -3.98 0.90 -19.61
C LYS A 152 -4.88 2.01 -19.07
N ALA A 153 -6.19 1.90 -19.35
CA ALA A 153 -7.17 2.88 -18.91
C ALA A 153 -7.91 2.40 -17.67
N THR A 154 -8.17 3.32 -16.74
CA THR A 154 -9.09 3.12 -15.61
C THR A 154 -10.42 3.77 -15.93
N VAL A 155 -11.45 2.96 -16.09
CA VAL A 155 -12.81 3.39 -16.43
C VAL A 155 -13.67 3.39 -15.18
N VAL A 156 -14.44 4.45 -15.01
CA VAL A 156 -15.42 4.60 -13.93
C VAL A 156 -16.82 4.60 -14.53
N MET A 157 -17.74 3.87 -13.90
CA MET A 157 -19.15 3.84 -14.27
C MET A 157 -20.05 3.97 -13.06
N ALA A 158 -21.21 4.57 -13.26
CA ALA A 158 -22.24 4.65 -12.24
C ALA A 158 -23.62 4.71 -12.91
N ASP A 159 -24.63 4.28 -12.17
CA ASP A 159 -26.02 4.51 -12.56
C ASP A 159 -26.29 6.02 -12.51
N GLY A 160 -26.86 6.54 -13.58
CA GLY A 160 -27.14 7.96 -13.73
C GLY A 160 -28.40 8.38 -13.00
N GLU A 161 -29.37 7.50 -12.84
CA GLU A 161 -30.70 7.82 -12.33
C GLU A 161 -31.09 6.92 -11.16
N GLU A 162 -32.22 7.22 -10.52
CA GLU A 162 -32.83 6.29 -9.58
C GLU A 162 -33.40 5.07 -10.32
N ALA A 163 -32.97 3.87 -9.91
CA ALA A 163 -33.46 2.59 -10.42
C ALA A 163 -34.44 1.96 -9.42
N ASN A 164 -35.70 1.84 -9.84
CA ASN A 164 -36.69 0.98 -9.21
C ASN A 164 -36.43 -0.48 -9.62
N PRO A 165 -36.97 -1.49 -8.90
CA PRO A 165 -36.91 -2.85 -9.41
C PRO A 165 -37.60 -2.91 -10.78
N GLY A 166 -37.02 -3.68 -11.71
CA GLY A 166 -37.43 -3.71 -13.13
C GLY A 166 -36.77 -2.66 -14.02
N GLU A 167 -35.95 -1.76 -13.48
CA GLU A 167 -35.15 -0.80 -14.25
C GLU A 167 -33.69 -1.23 -14.23
N TYR A 168 -33.23 -1.82 -15.32
CA TYR A 168 -31.93 -2.46 -15.38
C TYR A 168 -30.87 -1.53 -15.93
N ALA A 169 -29.77 -1.34 -15.20
CA ALA A 169 -28.51 -0.80 -15.67
C ALA A 169 -27.39 -1.84 -15.40
N ILE A 170 -26.75 -2.33 -16.47
CA ILE A 170 -25.74 -3.39 -16.40
C ILE A 170 -24.45 -2.87 -17.03
N PHE A 171 -23.35 -3.02 -16.31
CA PHE A 171 -22.01 -2.64 -16.76
C PHE A 171 -21.17 -3.89 -17.02
N THR A 172 -20.43 -3.87 -18.11
CA THR A 172 -19.52 -4.97 -18.50
C THR A 172 -18.14 -4.41 -18.80
N THR A 173 -17.12 -5.21 -18.53
CA THR A 173 -15.71 -4.87 -18.79
C THR A 173 -14.96 -6.10 -19.24
N ASN A 174 -13.93 -5.92 -20.09
CA ASN A 174 -12.93 -6.96 -20.35
C ASN A 174 -11.62 -6.77 -19.56
N GLY A 175 -11.55 -5.74 -18.72
CA GLY A 175 -10.44 -5.49 -17.82
C GLY A 175 -10.54 -6.31 -16.54
N GLN A 176 -9.91 -5.80 -15.49
CA GLN A 176 -10.07 -6.33 -14.14
C GLN A 176 -11.52 -6.26 -13.68
N GLY A 177 -11.93 -7.19 -12.81
CA GLY A 177 -13.28 -7.23 -12.27
C GLY A 177 -13.68 -5.91 -11.60
N TRP A 178 -14.98 -5.60 -11.59
CA TRP A 178 -15.48 -4.33 -11.07
C TRP A 178 -15.13 -4.13 -9.60
N GLU A 179 -14.56 -2.97 -9.27
CA GLU A 179 -14.19 -2.57 -7.93
C GLU A 179 -15.14 -1.47 -7.45
N HIS A 180 -15.53 -1.53 -6.18
CA HIS A 180 -16.32 -0.46 -5.57
C HIS A 180 -15.40 0.73 -5.29
N LEU A 181 -15.61 1.82 -6.00
CA LEU A 181 -14.78 3.02 -5.87
C LEU A 181 -15.28 3.89 -4.70
N ALA A 182 -16.54 4.31 -4.74
CA ALA A 182 -17.11 5.15 -3.69
C ALA A 182 -18.64 5.19 -3.73
N GLU A 183 -19.20 5.54 -2.58
CA GLU A 183 -20.63 5.77 -2.38
C GLU A 183 -20.80 6.75 -1.22
N TRP A 184 -21.80 7.63 -1.29
CA TRP A 184 -22.10 8.60 -0.24
C TRP A 184 -23.57 8.57 0.12
N LYS A 185 -23.89 9.05 1.33
CA LYS A 185 -25.28 9.28 1.72
C LYS A 185 -26.00 10.12 0.67
N ARG A 186 -27.25 9.76 0.41
CA ARG A 186 -28.09 10.42 -0.58
C ARG A 186 -29.17 11.24 0.11
N VAL A 187 -29.42 12.45 -0.36
CA VAL A 187 -30.49 13.31 0.15
C VAL A 187 -31.51 13.53 -0.95
N SER A 188 -32.65 12.85 -0.84
CA SER A 188 -33.73 12.95 -1.83
C SER A 188 -34.26 14.39 -1.96
N PRO A 189 -34.99 14.74 -3.03
CA PRO A 189 -35.58 16.08 -3.18
C PRO A 189 -36.60 16.42 -2.08
N SER A 190 -37.13 15.41 -1.40
CA SER A 190 -38.02 15.55 -0.23
C SER A 190 -37.27 15.79 1.10
N GLY A 191 -35.94 15.73 1.11
CA GLY A 191 -35.11 15.85 2.31
C GLY A 191 -34.91 14.55 3.10
N LYS A 192 -35.46 13.41 2.64
CA LYS A 192 -35.16 12.09 3.22
C LYS A 192 -33.69 11.75 2.98
N GLU A 193 -32.95 11.50 4.06
CA GLU A 193 -31.60 10.92 4.00
C GLU A 193 -31.68 9.41 3.78
N ILE A 194 -30.85 8.91 2.87
CA ILE A 194 -30.69 7.50 2.53
C ILE A 194 -29.23 7.13 2.78
N THR A 195 -29.00 6.20 3.69
CA THR A 195 -27.66 5.77 4.12
C THR A 195 -27.41 4.29 3.86
N GLU A 196 -28.43 3.53 3.50
CA GLU A 196 -28.29 2.13 3.12
C GLU A 196 -27.58 2.05 1.77
N THR A 197 -26.49 1.27 1.74
CA THR A 197 -25.66 1.06 0.54
C THR A 197 -26.47 0.41 -0.57
N TYR A 198 -26.06 0.55 -1.83
CA TYR A 198 -26.74 -0.10 -2.96
C TYR A 198 -27.05 -1.59 -2.70
N ALA A 199 -28.13 -2.09 -3.30
CA ALA A 199 -28.52 -3.48 -3.21
C ALA A 199 -28.66 -4.11 -4.61
N PRO A 200 -28.12 -5.32 -4.85
CA PRO A 200 -28.36 -6.06 -6.08
C PRO A 200 -29.86 -6.27 -6.32
N MET A 201 -30.29 -6.12 -7.57
CA MET A 201 -31.70 -6.28 -7.90
C MET A 201 -32.10 -7.76 -7.88
N ASN A 202 -33.15 -8.08 -7.11
CA ASN A 202 -33.71 -9.42 -7.04
C ASN A 202 -34.26 -9.87 -8.41
N PRO A 203 -34.07 -11.14 -8.80
CA PRO A 203 -34.65 -11.69 -10.02
C PRO A 203 -36.17 -11.51 -10.06
N ASN A 204 -36.68 -10.89 -11.13
CA ASN A 204 -38.11 -10.71 -11.35
C ASN A 204 -38.48 -11.11 -12.77
N ARG A 205 -39.44 -12.03 -12.89
CA ARG A 205 -39.94 -12.54 -14.17
C ARG A 205 -40.49 -11.44 -15.07
N LEU A 206 -41.26 -10.50 -14.52
CA LEU A 206 -41.97 -9.50 -15.32
C LEU A 206 -41.16 -8.22 -15.53
N GLY A 207 -39.94 -8.12 -14.98
CA GLY A 207 -39.16 -6.89 -14.94
C GLY A 207 -40.00 -5.67 -14.57
N GLN A 208 -40.57 -5.72 -13.36
CA GLN A 208 -41.56 -4.79 -12.78
C GLN A 208 -41.87 -3.58 -13.68
N TYR A 209 -43.07 -3.60 -14.29
CA TYR A 209 -43.60 -2.62 -15.25
C TYR A 209 -43.16 -2.76 -16.73
N ILE A 210 -42.18 -3.60 -17.07
CA ILE A 210 -41.85 -3.92 -18.48
C ILE A 210 -42.82 -4.99 -19.03
N GLY A 211 -42.93 -6.14 -18.35
CA GLY A 211 -43.78 -7.27 -18.72
C GLY A 211 -43.22 -8.20 -19.80
N ASP A 212 -43.67 -9.46 -19.80
CA ASP A 212 -43.19 -10.53 -20.70
C ASP A 212 -43.43 -10.24 -22.20
N ASN A 213 -44.42 -9.41 -22.53
CA ASN A 213 -44.79 -9.07 -23.91
C ASN A 213 -44.14 -7.78 -24.42
N ALA A 214 -43.17 -7.21 -23.70
CA ALA A 214 -42.48 -5.99 -24.10
C ALA A 214 -41.59 -6.18 -25.35
N THR A 215 -41.08 -7.40 -25.57
CA THR A 215 -40.24 -7.80 -26.71
C THR A 215 -40.85 -8.96 -27.49
N THR A 216 -40.35 -9.21 -28.70
CA THR A 216 -40.65 -10.41 -29.48
C THR A 216 -39.35 -10.96 -30.08
N PRO A 217 -38.90 -12.17 -29.73
CA PRO A 217 -39.51 -13.08 -28.75
C PRO A 217 -39.52 -12.51 -27.32
N THR A 218 -40.35 -13.10 -26.45
CA THR A 218 -40.31 -12.82 -25.00
C THR A 218 -38.95 -13.22 -24.46
N ILE A 219 -38.26 -12.31 -23.77
CA ILE A 219 -36.95 -12.56 -23.17
C ILE A 219 -37.07 -12.79 -21.66
N ASP A 220 -36.08 -13.45 -21.06
CA ASP A 220 -36.07 -13.73 -19.63
C ASP A 220 -35.43 -12.58 -18.84
N TRP A 221 -36.28 -11.71 -18.30
CA TRP A 221 -35.86 -10.59 -17.46
C TRP A 221 -35.12 -11.03 -16.18
N THR A 222 -35.33 -12.26 -15.70
CA THR A 222 -34.56 -12.76 -14.54
C THR A 222 -33.07 -12.90 -14.88
N LYS A 223 -32.71 -13.15 -16.15
CA LYS A 223 -31.31 -13.25 -16.58
C LYS A 223 -30.62 -11.91 -16.78
N PHE A 224 -31.34 -10.80 -16.65
CA PHE A 224 -30.73 -9.48 -16.57
C PHE A 224 -30.10 -9.25 -15.19
N THR A 225 -30.69 -9.83 -14.13
CA THR A 225 -30.16 -9.71 -12.77
C THR A 225 -28.83 -10.45 -12.57
N ASN A 226 -27.96 -9.93 -11.70
CA ASN A 226 -26.66 -10.56 -11.42
C ASN A 226 -26.86 -11.84 -10.60
N PRO A 227 -26.21 -12.98 -10.93
CA PRO A 227 -26.28 -14.15 -10.06
C PRO A 227 -25.67 -13.90 -8.66
N ASP A 228 -24.69 -13.00 -8.53
CA ASP A 228 -24.19 -12.55 -7.25
C ASP A 228 -25.12 -11.50 -6.63
N GLN A 229 -26.05 -11.98 -5.82
CA GLN A 229 -27.01 -11.17 -5.07
C GLN A 229 -26.43 -10.59 -3.76
N ARG A 230 -25.13 -10.78 -3.49
CA ARG A 230 -24.44 -10.19 -2.34
C ARG A 230 -23.71 -8.91 -2.72
N THR A 231 -22.96 -8.92 -3.81
CA THR A 231 -22.16 -7.76 -4.23
C THR A 231 -22.63 -7.13 -5.53
N GLY A 232 -23.57 -7.74 -6.24
CA GLY A 232 -24.00 -7.25 -7.55
C GLY A 232 -22.94 -7.45 -8.64
N GLY A 233 -21.90 -8.26 -8.37
CA GLY A 233 -20.85 -8.61 -9.32
C GLY A 233 -19.51 -7.90 -9.12
N LEU A 234 -19.23 -7.34 -7.94
CA LEU A 234 -17.89 -6.86 -7.61
C LEU A 234 -16.86 -7.99 -7.70
N GLY A 235 -15.68 -7.69 -8.23
CA GLY A 235 -14.64 -8.66 -8.57
C GLY A 235 -14.91 -9.45 -9.86
N SER A 236 -16.07 -9.26 -10.51
CA SER A 236 -16.41 -9.92 -11.78
C SER A 236 -16.44 -8.94 -12.95
N GLN A 237 -16.51 -9.46 -14.17
CA GLN A 237 -16.60 -8.65 -15.39
C GLN A 237 -18.01 -8.07 -15.67
N VAL A 238 -19.00 -8.35 -14.81
CA VAL A 238 -20.39 -7.89 -14.99
C VAL A 238 -20.94 -7.35 -13.67
N PHE A 239 -21.24 -6.06 -13.62
CA PHE A 239 -21.81 -5.39 -12.46
C PHE A 239 -23.24 -4.90 -12.69
N GLY A 240 -24.06 -4.97 -11.64
CA GLY A 240 -25.47 -4.61 -11.68
C GLY A 240 -26.35 -5.70 -12.32
N PRO A 241 -27.66 -5.45 -12.44
CA PRO A 241 -28.37 -4.23 -12.05
C PRO A 241 -28.59 -4.14 -10.54
N ASN A 242 -28.60 -2.92 -10.03
CA ASN A 242 -28.82 -2.61 -8.61
C ASN A 242 -30.12 -1.80 -8.46
N THR A 243 -30.73 -1.86 -7.29
CA THR A 243 -31.84 -0.97 -6.91
C THR A 243 -31.29 0.22 -6.15
N SER A 244 -31.71 1.43 -6.53
CA SER A 244 -31.32 2.66 -5.85
C SER A 244 -32.50 3.46 -5.33
N LYS A 245 -33.77 3.08 -5.54
CA LYS A 245 -34.93 3.81 -4.98
C LYS A 245 -34.81 4.19 -3.49
N ASP A 246 -34.45 3.22 -2.65
CA ASP A 246 -34.29 3.39 -1.20
C ASP A 246 -32.84 3.14 -0.74
N HIS A 247 -31.89 3.17 -1.68
CA HIS A 247 -30.47 2.95 -1.43
C HIS A 247 -29.63 4.02 -2.12
N THR A 248 -28.37 4.08 -1.78
CA THR A 248 -27.38 4.87 -2.50
C THR A 248 -27.03 4.23 -3.86
N VAL A 249 -26.34 4.99 -4.72
CA VAL A 249 -25.83 4.56 -6.02
C VAL A 249 -24.31 4.40 -5.93
N PRO A 250 -23.79 3.22 -6.27
CA PRO A 250 -22.36 2.97 -6.21
C PRO A 250 -21.69 3.56 -7.45
N ILE A 251 -20.50 4.11 -7.25
CA ILE A 251 -19.55 4.34 -8.33
C ILE A 251 -18.60 3.16 -8.35
N VAL A 252 -18.49 2.52 -9.52
CA VAL A 252 -17.60 1.38 -9.73
C VAL A 252 -16.51 1.72 -10.72
N MET A 253 -15.35 1.09 -10.55
CA MET A 253 -14.22 1.23 -11.45
C MET A 253 -13.77 -0.14 -11.99
N THR A 254 -13.17 -0.13 -13.17
CA THR A 254 -12.47 -1.26 -13.75
C THR A 254 -11.15 -0.77 -14.31
N ARG A 255 -10.07 -1.51 -13.98
CA ARG A 255 -8.72 -1.22 -14.43
C ARG A 255 -8.36 -2.07 -15.63
N GLU A 256 -7.38 -1.60 -16.40
CA GLU A 256 -6.84 -2.32 -17.55
C GLU A 256 -7.87 -2.66 -18.63
N ALA A 257 -8.97 -1.92 -18.66
CA ALA A 257 -10.05 -2.14 -19.60
C ALA A 257 -9.66 -1.66 -21.01
N SER A 258 -9.93 -2.51 -22.00
CA SER A 258 -9.85 -2.18 -23.42
C SER A 258 -11.21 -2.23 -24.11
N GLU A 259 -12.22 -2.74 -23.40
CA GLU A 259 -13.62 -2.76 -23.79
C GLU A 259 -14.50 -2.61 -22.55
N VAL A 260 -15.51 -1.74 -22.65
CA VAL A 260 -16.56 -1.61 -21.64
C VAL A 260 -17.93 -1.50 -22.33
N GLY A 261 -18.97 -2.01 -21.67
CA GLY A 261 -20.33 -1.98 -22.19
C GLY A 261 -21.34 -1.51 -21.15
N ILE A 262 -22.33 -0.73 -21.59
CA ILE A 262 -23.45 -0.25 -20.79
C ILE A 262 -24.73 -0.75 -21.43
N TYR A 263 -25.55 -1.46 -20.67
CA TYR A 263 -26.82 -1.99 -21.14
C TYR A 263 -27.95 -1.56 -20.21
N ILE A 264 -28.97 -0.95 -20.79
CA ILE A 264 -30.12 -0.42 -20.07
C ILE A 264 -31.41 -1.02 -20.63
N ALA A 265 -32.28 -1.47 -19.75
CA ALA A 265 -33.64 -1.88 -20.08
C ALA A 265 -34.59 -1.38 -19.00
N SER A 266 -35.45 -0.42 -19.33
CA SER A 266 -36.33 0.20 -18.34
C SER A 266 -37.66 0.64 -18.94
N SER A 267 -38.70 0.57 -18.11
CA SER A 267 -40.00 1.15 -18.41
C SER A 267 -40.02 2.67 -18.31
N GLY A 268 -39.14 3.26 -17.50
CA GLY A 268 -38.87 4.69 -17.41
C GLY A 268 -37.73 5.13 -18.32
N GLN A 269 -37.37 6.40 -18.18
CA GLN A 269 -36.11 6.93 -18.71
C GLN A 269 -35.02 6.66 -17.67
N GLN A 270 -33.93 6.05 -18.11
CA GLN A 270 -32.77 5.72 -17.29
C GLN A 270 -31.50 6.21 -17.99
N GLY A 271 -30.47 6.50 -17.21
CA GLY A 271 -29.20 7.01 -17.68
C GLY A 271 -28.04 6.30 -17.01
N ALA A 272 -26.87 6.33 -17.62
CA ALA A 272 -25.64 5.90 -16.98
C ALA A 272 -24.57 6.96 -17.21
N MET A 273 -23.60 7.00 -16.30
CA MET A 273 -22.43 7.86 -16.42
C MET A 273 -21.19 7.01 -16.64
N ILE A 274 -20.31 7.46 -17.53
CA ILE A 274 -18.99 6.89 -17.78
C ILE A 274 -17.95 7.99 -17.65
N GLY A 275 -16.83 7.68 -17.01
CA GLY A 275 -15.71 8.58 -16.85
C GLY A 275 -14.38 7.85 -16.76
N PHE A 276 -13.32 8.63 -16.62
CA PHE A 276 -11.96 8.13 -16.50
C PHE A 276 -11.27 8.72 -15.27
N MET A 277 -10.31 7.96 -14.76
CA MET A 277 -9.42 8.42 -13.73
C MET A 277 -7.98 8.13 -14.13
N VAL A 278 -7.11 9.01 -13.68
CA VAL A 278 -5.68 8.76 -13.67
C VAL A 278 -5.35 8.19 -12.31
N VAL A 279 -4.66 7.05 -12.32
CA VAL A 279 -4.27 6.33 -11.11
C VAL A 279 -2.80 6.01 -11.17
N ASP A 280 -2.21 5.96 -9.99
CA ASP A 280 -0.92 5.40 -9.65
C ASP A 280 -1.16 4.07 -8.91
N THR A 281 -0.40 3.04 -9.24
CA THR A 281 -0.62 1.66 -8.80
C THR A 281 0.65 1.04 -8.27
N GLY A 282 0.59 0.49 -7.05
CA GLY A 282 1.73 -0.22 -6.49
C GLY A 282 2.07 -1.46 -7.31
N ASP A 283 3.37 -1.70 -7.52
CA ASP A 283 3.94 -2.77 -8.33
C ASP A 283 4.47 -3.94 -7.48
N ALA A 284 4.15 -3.99 -6.17
CA ALA A 284 4.44 -5.18 -5.36
C ALA A 284 3.78 -6.44 -5.96
N PRO A 285 4.39 -7.63 -5.76
CA PRO A 285 3.79 -8.88 -6.24
C PRO A 285 2.36 -9.10 -5.71
N GLU A 286 1.58 -9.82 -6.51
CA GLU A 286 0.14 -10.07 -6.26
C GLU A 286 -0.18 -10.56 -4.84
N SER A 287 0.72 -11.33 -4.20
CA SER A 287 0.54 -11.83 -2.84
C SER A 287 0.40 -10.71 -1.80
N TYR A 288 1.07 -9.57 -2.00
CA TYR A 288 0.98 -8.39 -1.13
C TYR A 288 -0.30 -7.57 -1.36
N GLY A 289 -1.05 -7.88 -2.42
CA GLY A 289 -2.28 -7.21 -2.81
C GLY A 289 -2.06 -5.82 -3.42
N ASN A 290 -3.13 -5.29 -4.00
CA ASN A 290 -3.06 -4.08 -4.81
C ASN A 290 -3.32 -2.81 -3.98
N ALA A 291 -2.49 -1.79 -4.16
CA ALA A 291 -2.72 -0.43 -3.71
C ALA A 291 -2.93 0.47 -4.94
N VAL A 292 -3.87 1.40 -4.84
CA VAL A 292 -4.20 2.32 -5.93
C VAL A 292 -4.38 3.70 -5.37
N HIS A 293 -3.80 4.70 -5.99
CA HIS A 293 -3.94 6.10 -5.65
C HIS A 293 -4.45 6.89 -6.84
N THR A 294 -5.32 7.86 -6.59
CA THR A 294 -5.83 8.74 -7.65
C THR A 294 -5.03 10.03 -7.65
N ILE A 295 -4.33 10.30 -8.75
CA ILE A 295 -3.25 11.30 -8.84
C ILE A 295 -3.57 12.46 -9.79
N SER A 296 -4.85 12.79 -9.98
CA SER A 296 -5.20 13.87 -10.89
C SER A 296 -4.73 15.23 -10.34
N GLY A 297 -3.71 15.80 -10.99
CA GLY A 297 -3.15 17.13 -10.69
C GLY A 297 -4.08 18.30 -11.04
N TYR A 298 -5.26 18.02 -11.60
CA TYR A 298 -6.24 19.01 -12.03
C TYR A 298 -7.65 18.60 -11.65
N ASN A 299 -8.50 19.58 -11.40
CA ASN A 299 -9.91 19.36 -11.16
C ASN A 299 -10.65 19.10 -12.48
N ALA A 300 -11.17 17.89 -12.67
CA ALA A 300 -11.91 17.44 -13.85
C ALA A 300 -13.19 18.26 -14.17
N ALA A 301 -13.71 19.01 -13.21
CA ALA A 301 -14.87 19.88 -13.42
C ALA A 301 -14.49 21.30 -13.83
N THR A 302 -13.40 21.85 -13.30
CA THR A 302 -13.04 23.28 -13.46
C THR A 302 -11.76 23.53 -14.24
N GLY A 303 -10.92 22.50 -14.41
CA GLY A 303 -9.55 22.62 -14.96
C GLY A 303 -8.55 23.31 -14.01
N ALA A 304 -8.97 23.69 -12.80
CA ALA A 304 -8.08 24.31 -11.82
C ALA A 304 -7.04 23.30 -11.30
N GLN A 305 -5.89 23.79 -10.83
CA GLN A 305 -4.87 22.96 -10.20
C GLN A 305 -5.45 22.24 -8.97
N ASN A 306 -5.09 20.96 -8.82
CA ASN A 306 -5.48 20.10 -7.72
C ASN A 306 -4.21 19.40 -7.20
N PRO A 307 -3.44 20.05 -6.30
CA PRO A 307 -2.14 19.55 -5.89
C PRO A 307 -2.26 18.22 -5.12
N GLN A 308 -1.57 17.19 -5.62
CA GLN A 308 -1.48 15.89 -4.96
C GLN A 308 -0.25 15.85 -4.04
N PRO A 309 -0.34 15.30 -2.82
CA PRO A 309 0.85 15.01 -2.03
C PRO A 309 1.67 13.91 -2.71
N PHE A 310 2.97 13.85 -2.46
CA PHE A 310 3.86 12.86 -3.09
C PHE A 310 4.97 12.43 -2.12
N LEU A 311 5.46 11.21 -2.33
CA LEU A 311 6.67 10.66 -1.76
C LEU A 311 7.85 11.08 -2.65
N GLY A 312 9.00 11.20 -2.02
CA GLY A 312 10.20 11.67 -2.68
C GLY A 312 10.13 13.10 -3.21
N ARG A 313 10.84 13.36 -4.30
CA ARG A 313 11.18 14.73 -4.79
C ARG A 313 10.46 15.11 -6.07
N LYS A 314 9.73 14.17 -6.66
CA LYS A 314 8.96 14.38 -7.87
C LYS A 314 7.50 14.09 -7.59
N PRO A 315 6.58 14.90 -8.13
CA PRO A 315 5.16 14.55 -8.05
C PRO A 315 4.91 13.23 -8.78
N ALA A 316 3.99 12.42 -8.22
CA ALA A 316 3.43 11.23 -8.86
C ALA A 316 3.23 11.38 -10.36
N ASP A 317 3.67 10.39 -11.10
CA ASP A 317 3.41 10.22 -12.51
C ASP A 317 2.53 9.00 -12.80
N ILE A 318 2.32 8.72 -14.09
CA ILE A 318 1.38 7.69 -14.50
C ILE A 318 2.17 6.45 -14.90
N ASP A 319 1.94 5.36 -14.17
CA ASP A 319 2.49 4.04 -14.48
C ASP A 319 2.29 3.67 -15.95
N THR A 320 3.40 3.48 -16.65
CA THR A 320 3.38 3.07 -18.06
C THR A 320 3.53 1.57 -18.29
N THR A 321 3.83 0.81 -17.23
CA THR A 321 4.20 -0.60 -17.32
C THR A 321 3.64 -1.40 -16.15
N SER A 322 2.99 -2.53 -16.45
CA SER A 322 2.32 -3.40 -15.47
C SER A 322 3.26 -4.48 -14.89
N GLY A 323 4.49 -4.11 -14.55
CA GLY A 323 5.41 -5.01 -13.85
C GLY A 323 4.90 -5.24 -12.42
N HIS A 324 4.91 -6.49 -11.93
CA HIS A 324 4.62 -6.78 -10.52
C HIS A 324 5.93 -7.24 -9.86
N ASP A 325 6.96 -6.41 -9.96
CA ASP A 325 8.23 -6.69 -9.31
C ASP A 325 8.73 -5.43 -8.61
N TRP A 326 9.07 -5.58 -7.34
CA TRP A 326 9.64 -4.58 -6.43
C TRP A 326 11.01 -4.01 -6.89
N THR A 327 11.41 -4.28 -8.15
CA THR A 327 12.64 -3.78 -8.78
C THR A 327 12.36 -3.04 -10.09
N HIS A 328 11.09 -2.83 -10.41
CA HIS A 328 10.66 -2.22 -11.66
C HIS A 328 10.67 -0.69 -11.52
N ASP A 329 10.26 -0.19 -10.34
CA ASP A 329 10.47 1.18 -9.84
C ASP A 329 11.96 1.62 -9.85
N ASP A 330 12.87 0.68 -9.59
CA ASP A 330 14.31 0.93 -9.62
C ASP A 330 14.86 1.17 -11.04
N LYS A 331 14.08 0.89 -12.11
CA LYS A 331 14.60 0.81 -13.49
C LYS A 331 13.60 1.12 -14.62
N THR A 332 12.92 2.28 -14.66
CA THR A 332 12.29 2.71 -15.94
C THR A 332 12.31 4.22 -16.24
N ASP A 333 11.78 4.58 -17.42
CA ASP A 333 11.94 5.80 -18.22
C ASP A 333 11.40 7.13 -17.60
N HIS A 334 11.04 7.16 -16.31
CA HIS A 334 10.35 8.27 -15.65
C HIS A 334 11.17 8.92 -14.52
N ALA A 335 10.78 10.12 -14.11
CA ALA A 335 11.64 10.99 -13.30
C ALA A 335 11.43 10.83 -11.78
N ASP A 336 10.26 10.35 -11.37
CA ASP A 336 9.86 9.96 -10.02
C ASP A 336 10.23 8.51 -9.68
N GLU A 337 10.76 7.73 -10.61
CA GLU A 337 11.15 6.35 -10.33
C GLU A 337 12.55 6.28 -9.69
N GLY A 338 12.66 5.53 -8.58
CA GLY A 338 13.94 5.09 -8.00
C GLY A 338 14.30 5.62 -6.59
N VAL A 339 15.06 4.79 -5.85
CA VAL A 339 15.42 5.00 -4.42
C VAL A 339 15.95 6.39 -4.09
N ASP A 340 16.77 7.01 -4.95
CA ASP A 340 17.39 8.32 -4.68
C ASP A 340 16.36 9.45 -4.49
N GLN A 341 15.19 9.34 -5.12
CA GLN A 341 14.15 10.34 -4.99
C GLN A 341 13.45 10.26 -3.63
N LEU A 342 13.33 9.05 -3.07
CA LEU A 342 12.76 8.77 -1.75
C LEU A 342 13.74 9.05 -0.61
N LEU A 343 15.05 9.05 -0.88
CA LEU A 343 16.06 9.20 0.17
C LEU A 343 16.10 10.63 0.78
N PRO A 344 16.33 10.71 2.10
CA PRO A 344 16.66 11.97 2.78
C PRO A 344 17.85 12.70 2.15
N ASP A 345 17.90 14.03 2.29
CA ASP A 345 18.95 14.89 1.71
C ASP A 345 20.37 14.40 2.03
N ASP A 346 20.58 13.88 3.24
CA ASP A 346 21.90 13.43 3.69
C ASP A 346 22.33 12.08 3.09
N LEU A 347 21.44 11.35 2.42
CA LEU A 347 21.66 9.99 1.90
C LEU A 347 21.65 9.87 0.37
N VAL A 348 21.07 10.83 -0.36
CA VAL A 348 21.04 10.82 -1.83
C VAL A 348 22.43 10.62 -2.43
N GLY A 349 22.57 9.64 -3.33
CA GLY A 349 23.83 9.30 -4.00
C GLY A 349 24.92 8.70 -3.10
N LYS A 350 24.60 8.33 -1.85
CA LYS A 350 25.55 7.78 -0.88
C LYS A 350 25.29 6.33 -0.49
N THR A 351 24.12 5.78 -0.81
CA THR A 351 23.73 4.42 -0.39
C THR A 351 23.82 3.39 -1.51
N HIS A 352 24.33 3.75 -2.70
CA HIS A 352 24.35 2.88 -3.88
C HIS A 352 22.96 2.31 -4.21
N GLU A 353 21.94 3.18 -4.25
CA GLU A 353 20.54 2.80 -4.54
C GLU A 353 19.92 1.87 -3.48
N LEU A 354 20.46 1.88 -2.25
CA LEU A 354 19.89 1.10 -1.15
C LEU A 354 19.00 1.96 -0.27
N PHE A 355 17.74 1.54 -0.12
CA PHE A 355 16.82 2.06 0.88
C PHE A 355 16.93 1.23 2.16
N ARG A 356 16.95 1.88 3.34
CA ARG A 356 17.30 1.19 4.59
C ARG A 356 16.36 1.47 5.75
N ALA A 357 16.13 0.43 6.56
CA ALA A 357 15.50 0.53 7.86
C ALA A 357 16.56 0.45 8.97
N ASP A 358 16.66 1.53 9.74
CA ASP A 358 17.59 1.66 10.84
C ASP A 358 16.98 1.05 12.12
N ARG A 359 17.69 0.09 12.72
CA ARG A 359 17.26 -0.55 13.97
C ARG A 359 17.49 0.37 15.17
N LEU A 360 16.43 0.58 15.95
CA LEU A 360 16.43 1.38 17.16
C LEU A 360 16.92 0.59 18.38
N ARG A 361 17.21 1.29 19.47
CA ARG A 361 17.79 0.74 20.71
C ARG A 361 16.91 -0.34 21.35
N ASP A 362 15.59 -0.19 21.30
CA ASP A 362 14.61 -1.12 21.85
C ASP A 362 14.30 -2.32 20.93
N GLY A 363 14.87 -2.32 19.73
CA GLY A 363 14.65 -3.35 18.72
C GLY A 363 13.54 -3.02 17.73
N ASP A 364 12.93 -1.84 17.82
CA ASP A 364 12.06 -1.28 16.78
C ASP A 364 12.87 -0.92 15.51
N TYR A 365 12.18 -0.65 14.41
CA TYR A 365 12.80 -0.15 13.18
C TYR A 365 12.22 1.21 12.80
N SER A 366 13.03 2.04 12.14
CA SER A 366 12.59 3.31 11.57
C SER A 366 13.12 3.49 10.16
N ILE A 367 12.38 4.22 9.35
CA ILE A 367 12.76 4.59 7.99
C ILE A 367 12.66 6.09 7.86
N ARG A 368 13.67 6.69 7.22
CA ARG A 368 13.67 8.10 6.83
C ARG A 368 13.43 8.21 5.33
N PHE A 369 12.58 9.14 4.92
CA PHE A 369 12.21 9.36 3.52
C PHE A 369 11.92 10.84 3.27
N HIS A 370 12.00 11.27 2.03
CA HIS A 370 11.57 12.59 1.58
C HIS A 370 10.10 12.55 1.16
N ALA A 371 9.32 13.60 1.43
CA ALA A 371 7.93 13.70 1.00
C ALA A 371 7.44 15.15 0.99
N SER A 372 6.31 15.41 0.33
CA SER A 372 5.70 16.73 0.23
C SER A 372 4.17 16.68 0.34
N ALA A 373 3.60 17.62 1.10
CA ALA A 373 2.16 17.90 1.09
C ALA A 373 1.73 18.71 -0.15
N ASN A 374 2.68 19.16 -0.98
CA ASN A 374 2.46 19.90 -2.22
C ASN A 374 1.55 21.13 -2.06
N GLY A 375 1.74 21.90 -0.98
CA GLY A 375 0.94 23.09 -0.70
C GLY A 375 -0.45 22.83 -0.09
N ASN A 376 -0.82 21.58 0.17
CA ASN A 376 -1.94 21.25 1.06
C ASN A 376 -1.55 21.51 2.52
N ASP A 377 -2.54 21.77 3.39
CA ASP A 377 -2.32 21.99 4.83
C ASP A 377 -1.55 20.82 5.48
N LYS A 378 -1.88 19.59 5.07
CA LYS A 378 -1.19 18.37 5.46
C LYS A 378 -1.53 17.17 4.57
N ALA A 379 -0.67 16.16 4.65
CA ALA A 379 -0.86 14.80 4.16
C ALA A 379 -0.38 13.79 5.22
N TYR A 380 -0.64 12.52 4.98
CA TYR A 380 -0.32 11.43 5.89
C TYR A 380 0.43 10.34 5.15
N VAL A 381 1.47 9.81 5.79
CA VAL A 381 2.25 8.67 5.30
C VAL A 381 2.09 7.48 6.22
N ARG A 382 2.01 6.29 5.62
CA ARG A 382 2.13 5.01 6.32
C ARG A 382 2.90 4.01 5.47
N ALA A 383 3.68 3.16 6.12
CA ALA A 383 4.51 2.15 5.47
C ALA A 383 4.26 0.76 6.05
N TRP A 384 4.61 -0.28 5.30
CA TRP A 384 4.57 -1.69 5.71
C TRP A 384 5.86 -2.37 5.28
N ILE A 385 6.42 -3.23 6.14
CA ILE A 385 7.59 -4.08 5.83
C ILE A 385 7.22 -5.50 6.21
N ASP A 386 7.36 -6.45 5.29
CA ASP A 386 7.13 -7.88 5.57
C ASP A 386 8.27 -8.46 6.43
N PHE A 387 8.27 -8.14 7.72
CA PHE A 387 9.28 -8.53 8.69
C PHE A 387 9.39 -10.04 8.85
N ASN A 388 8.30 -10.77 8.62
CA ASN A 388 8.30 -12.21 8.73
C ASN A 388 8.55 -12.95 7.40
N ASN A 389 8.67 -12.21 6.30
CA ASN A 389 8.99 -12.65 4.95
C ASN A 389 8.04 -13.75 4.44
N ASN A 390 6.74 -13.62 4.72
CA ASN A 390 5.70 -14.57 4.29
C ASN A 390 5.05 -14.22 2.95
N GLY A 391 5.41 -13.08 2.34
CA GLY A 391 4.87 -12.63 1.07
C GLY A 391 3.56 -11.84 1.17
N VAL A 392 3.13 -11.44 2.37
CA VAL A 392 1.95 -10.59 2.60
C VAL A 392 2.28 -9.52 3.63
N PHE A 393 1.51 -8.42 3.66
CA PHE A 393 1.63 -7.42 4.73
C PHE A 393 0.63 -7.70 5.84
N ASP A 394 1.14 -8.04 7.02
CA ASP A 394 0.34 -8.29 8.22
C ASP A 394 0.03 -7.00 9.00
N ASP A 395 -1.04 -7.00 9.81
CA ASP A 395 -1.46 -5.79 10.56
C ASP A 395 -0.37 -5.24 11.50
N ASN A 396 0.48 -6.13 12.03
CA ASN A 396 1.57 -5.78 12.95
C ASN A 396 2.85 -5.29 12.25
N GLU A 397 2.86 -5.28 10.91
CA GLU A 397 3.98 -4.85 10.08
C GLU A 397 3.84 -3.40 9.60
N ALA A 398 2.71 -2.77 9.90
CA ALA A 398 2.48 -1.38 9.61
C ALA A 398 3.31 -0.45 10.51
N SER A 399 3.76 0.65 9.95
CA SER A 399 4.31 1.77 10.70
C SER A 399 3.21 2.54 11.44
N GLU A 400 3.64 3.36 12.40
CA GLU A 400 2.86 4.51 12.86
C GLU A 400 2.62 5.49 11.69
N PHE A 401 1.57 6.31 11.80
CA PHE A 401 1.32 7.38 10.84
C PHE A 401 2.25 8.56 11.06
N THR A 402 2.70 9.17 9.96
CA THR A 402 3.48 10.40 9.97
C THR A 402 2.74 11.50 9.23
N GLU A 403 2.58 12.67 9.85
CA GLU A 403 1.96 13.85 9.24
C GLU A 403 3.02 14.65 8.46
N VAL A 404 2.74 14.91 7.18
CA VAL A 404 3.56 15.70 6.27
C VAL A 404 2.90 17.06 6.11
N THR A 405 3.61 18.15 6.41
CA THR A 405 3.06 19.52 6.34
C THR A 405 3.77 20.41 5.32
N ASN A 406 5.01 20.07 4.98
CA ASN A 406 5.84 20.76 4.01
C ASN A 406 6.69 19.74 3.25
N GLU A 407 7.34 20.16 2.17
CA GLU A 407 8.39 19.36 1.53
C GLU A 407 9.59 19.22 2.48
N GLY A 408 10.08 17.98 2.66
CA GLY A 408 11.23 17.71 3.53
C GLY A 408 11.39 16.25 3.91
N ASP A 409 12.32 16.01 4.84
CA ASP A 409 12.64 14.66 5.34
C ASP A 409 11.78 14.30 6.55
N TYR A 410 11.19 13.12 6.51
CA TYR A 410 10.30 12.57 7.51
C TYR A 410 10.78 11.20 7.99
N THR A 411 10.14 10.69 9.04
CA THR A 411 10.46 9.36 9.60
C THR A 411 9.17 8.62 9.94
N VAL A 412 9.12 7.34 9.61
CA VAL A 412 8.11 6.39 10.10
C VAL A 412 8.77 5.37 11.01
N THR A 413 8.04 4.89 12.02
CA THR A 413 8.54 3.91 12.99
C THR A 413 7.63 2.68 13.04
N PHE A 414 8.24 1.50 13.10
CA PHE A 414 7.60 0.20 13.17
C PHE A 414 7.73 -0.34 14.59
N ARG A 415 6.61 -0.39 15.33
CA ARG A 415 6.60 -0.81 16.74
C ARG A 415 5.97 -2.17 17.00
N ASN A 416 5.15 -2.68 16.09
CA ASN A 416 4.34 -3.89 16.33
C ASN A 416 4.94 -5.16 15.71
N HIS A 417 6.04 -5.05 14.95
CA HIS A 417 6.63 -6.14 14.18
C HIS A 417 7.18 -7.29 15.05
N PRO A 418 7.34 -8.51 14.50
CA PRO A 418 7.98 -9.62 15.20
C PRO A 418 9.46 -9.35 15.49
N PRO A 419 10.07 -9.97 16.53
CA PRO A 419 11.48 -9.78 16.82
C PRO A 419 12.41 -10.27 15.69
N MET A 420 13.32 -9.39 15.25
CA MET A 420 14.30 -9.69 14.20
C MET A 420 15.63 -10.18 14.81
N ASN A 421 15.77 -11.51 14.89
CA ASN A 421 16.98 -12.17 15.43
C ASN A 421 17.83 -12.86 14.36
N ASP A 422 17.23 -13.18 13.21
CA ASP A 422 17.97 -13.68 12.05
C ASP A 422 18.64 -12.50 11.34
N ASP A 423 19.96 -12.40 11.48
CA ASP A 423 20.80 -11.37 10.88
C ASP A 423 21.36 -11.78 9.51
N THR A 424 20.79 -12.82 8.90
CA THR A 424 21.00 -13.20 7.50
C THR A 424 19.93 -12.61 6.58
N VAL A 425 18.80 -12.17 7.12
CA VAL A 425 17.77 -11.43 6.37
C VAL A 425 18.34 -10.09 5.93
N LYS A 426 18.47 -9.94 4.61
CA LYS A 426 19.13 -8.80 3.97
C LYS A 426 18.12 -7.75 3.50
N LYS A 427 17.12 -8.21 2.73
CA LYS A 427 16.10 -7.41 2.04
C LYS A 427 14.71 -7.95 2.34
N LEU A 428 13.75 -7.05 2.49
CA LEU A 428 12.34 -7.36 2.66
C LEU A 428 11.50 -6.47 1.75
N GLY A 429 10.32 -6.95 1.35
CA GLY A 429 9.35 -6.14 0.64
C GLY A 429 8.81 -5.03 1.52
N MET A 430 8.66 -3.84 0.95
CA MET A 430 8.10 -2.67 1.61
C MET A 430 7.12 -1.95 0.70
N ARG A 431 6.06 -1.41 1.30
CA ARG A 431 5.12 -0.47 0.68
C ARG A 431 5.09 0.81 1.46
N VAL A 432 5.08 1.96 0.80
CA VAL A 432 4.87 3.28 1.40
C VAL A 432 3.71 3.97 0.67
N ARG A 433 2.76 4.54 1.42
CA ARG A 433 1.60 5.23 0.85
C ARG A 433 1.48 6.62 1.44
N ILE A 434 1.17 7.62 0.61
CA ILE A 434 0.83 8.98 1.03
C ILE A 434 -0.57 9.38 0.58
N ALA A 435 -1.34 10.04 1.43
CA ALA A 435 -2.67 10.57 1.07
C ALA A 435 -3.06 11.79 1.93
N LEU A 436 -3.98 12.60 1.45
CA LEU A 436 -4.57 13.72 2.20
C LEU A 436 -5.49 13.25 3.33
N ASN A 437 -6.16 12.10 3.13
CA ASN A 437 -7.00 11.48 4.15
C ASN A 437 -6.29 10.27 4.76
N GLN A 438 -6.04 10.31 6.06
CA GLN A 438 -5.43 9.22 6.81
C GLN A 438 -6.20 7.89 6.68
N GLY A 439 -7.53 7.94 6.65
CA GLY A 439 -8.40 6.75 6.56
C GLY A 439 -8.21 5.96 5.26
N ASP A 440 -7.80 6.63 4.19
CA ASP A 440 -7.63 6.03 2.86
C ASP A 440 -6.41 5.09 2.79
N ILE A 441 -5.45 5.26 3.72
CA ILE A 441 -4.20 4.51 3.79
C ILE A 441 -4.05 3.79 5.14
N GLU A 442 -5.16 3.39 5.75
CA GLU A 442 -5.15 2.55 6.95
C GLU A 442 -4.70 1.11 6.68
N LYS A 443 -4.77 0.68 5.43
CA LYS A 443 -4.42 -0.67 4.99
C LYS A 443 -3.35 -0.63 3.90
N PRO A 444 -2.53 -1.69 3.77
CA PRO A 444 -1.53 -1.76 2.70
C PRO A 444 -2.16 -1.87 1.32
N THR A 445 -3.45 -2.24 1.24
CA THR A 445 -4.19 -2.44 -0.02
C THR A 445 -5.40 -1.52 -0.11
N GLY A 446 -5.98 -1.40 -1.30
CA GLY A 446 -7.20 -0.63 -1.56
C GLY A 446 -6.91 0.75 -2.14
N THR A 447 -7.99 1.50 -2.39
CA THR A 447 -7.94 2.78 -3.12
C THR A 447 -7.84 3.97 -2.19
N ALA A 448 -6.88 4.86 -2.46
CA ALA A 448 -6.80 6.18 -1.86
C ALA A 448 -7.17 7.27 -2.88
N PHE A 449 -7.85 8.32 -2.43
CA PHE A 449 -8.40 9.35 -3.33
C PHE A 449 -7.50 10.57 -3.49
N SER A 450 -6.20 10.41 -3.19
CA SER A 450 -5.13 11.40 -3.33
C SER A 450 -3.78 10.76 -3.06
N GLY A 451 -2.71 11.42 -3.50
CA GLY A 451 -1.33 11.01 -3.24
C GLY A 451 -0.89 9.83 -4.09
N GLU A 452 0.10 9.07 -3.64
CA GLU A 452 0.75 7.99 -4.40
C GLU A 452 1.15 6.81 -3.49
N VAL A 453 1.58 5.72 -4.12
CA VAL A 453 2.11 4.51 -3.50
C VAL A 453 3.44 4.11 -4.14
N GLU A 454 4.39 3.70 -3.31
CA GLU A 454 5.72 3.24 -3.71
C GLU A 454 5.97 1.85 -3.11
N ASP A 455 6.35 0.88 -3.94
CA ASP A 455 6.71 -0.47 -3.50
C ASP A 455 8.17 -0.78 -3.86
N LEU A 456 8.97 -1.14 -2.86
CA LEU A 456 10.41 -1.36 -3.04
C LEU A 456 10.95 -2.37 -2.04
N GLN A 457 12.22 -2.76 -2.22
CA GLN A 457 12.92 -3.57 -1.23
C GLN A 457 13.68 -2.70 -0.22
N VAL A 458 13.56 -3.02 1.06
CA VAL A 458 14.28 -2.33 2.14
C VAL A 458 15.36 -3.22 2.76
N ASN A 459 16.54 -2.64 2.97
CA ASN A 459 17.65 -3.28 3.68
C ASN A 459 17.51 -3.12 5.19
N LEU A 460 17.69 -4.22 5.93
CA LEU A 460 17.70 -4.19 7.39
C LEU A 460 19.12 -4.08 7.96
N THR A 461 19.29 -3.20 8.95
CA THR A 461 20.53 -3.10 9.74
C THR A 461 20.41 -3.85 11.07
N TYR A 462 21.53 -4.40 11.55
CA TYR A 462 21.60 -5.15 12.81
C TYR A 462 22.79 -4.67 13.65
N PRO A 463 22.57 -4.17 14.88
CA PRO A 463 23.66 -3.65 15.72
C PRO A 463 24.56 -4.79 16.24
N PRO A 464 25.83 -4.51 16.60
CA PRO A 464 26.76 -5.53 17.06
C PRO A 464 26.43 -6.00 18.47
N LYS A 465 26.97 -7.15 18.89
CA LYS A 465 26.75 -7.74 20.23
C LYS A 465 28.08 -8.04 20.94
N GLY A 466 28.21 -7.62 22.19
CA GLY A 466 29.33 -8.00 23.06
C GLY A 466 29.14 -9.37 23.70
N GLU A 467 30.14 -9.84 24.44
CA GLU A 467 30.01 -11.04 25.28
C GLU A 467 30.15 -10.73 26.78
N LYS A 468 29.67 -11.65 27.61
CA LYS A 468 29.90 -11.62 29.06
C LYS A 468 31.00 -12.63 29.41
N LYS A 469 32.03 -12.19 30.14
CA LYS A 469 33.05 -13.08 30.71
C LYS A 469 33.28 -12.83 32.19
N GLU A 470 33.62 -13.92 32.88
CA GLU A 470 34.00 -13.91 34.29
C GLU A 470 35.35 -14.62 34.43
N THR A 471 36.20 -14.11 35.30
CA THR A 471 37.51 -14.69 35.62
C THR A 471 37.62 -14.94 37.12
N LYS A 472 38.52 -15.83 37.50
CA LYS A 472 38.84 -16.12 38.89
C LYS A 472 40.35 -16.07 39.04
N GLY A 473 40.83 -15.28 39.99
CA GLY A 473 42.25 -15.15 40.30
C GLY A 473 42.47 -14.96 41.80
N LEU A 474 43.70 -15.17 42.25
CA LEU A 474 44.06 -15.01 43.65
C LEU A 474 44.21 -13.53 44.02
N ARG A 475 44.21 -13.25 45.33
CA ARG A 475 44.55 -11.93 45.86
C ARG A 475 45.90 -11.48 45.29
N ASP A 476 45.98 -10.19 44.93
CA ASP A 476 47.18 -9.53 44.38
C ASP A 476 47.69 -10.06 43.03
N GLN A 477 46.98 -11.01 42.39
CA GLN A 477 47.28 -11.45 41.04
C GLN A 477 46.47 -10.68 40.00
N GLN A 478 47.14 -10.29 38.92
CA GLN A 478 46.44 -9.75 37.74
C GLN A 478 45.62 -10.84 37.04
N GLN A 479 44.46 -10.46 36.54
CA GLN A 479 43.59 -11.32 35.75
C GLN A 479 43.46 -10.75 34.34
N GLN A 480 43.49 -11.59 33.33
CA GLN A 480 43.44 -11.16 31.93
C GLN A 480 42.40 -11.98 31.16
N THR A 481 41.70 -11.32 30.24
CA THR A 481 40.77 -11.96 29.31
C THR A 481 40.68 -11.15 28.02
N SER A 482 40.13 -11.77 26.98
CA SER A 482 39.69 -11.08 25.76
C SER A 482 38.18 -11.16 25.66
N LEU A 483 37.50 -10.04 25.44
CA LEU A 483 36.06 -9.93 25.20
C LEU A 483 35.79 -9.84 23.69
N ARG A 484 35.01 -10.77 23.17
CA ARG A 484 34.54 -10.82 21.80
C ARG A 484 33.38 -9.86 21.56
N PHE A 485 33.43 -9.20 20.40
CA PHE A 485 32.30 -8.49 19.81
C PHE A 485 31.95 -9.16 18.49
N THR A 486 30.66 -9.38 18.28
CA THR A 486 30.12 -10.04 17.10
C THR A 486 29.38 -8.99 16.27
N PRO A 487 29.91 -8.58 15.10
CA PRO A 487 29.15 -7.76 14.17
C PRO A 487 28.01 -8.59 13.58
N ARG A 488 26.92 -7.93 13.17
CA ARG A 488 25.71 -8.59 12.68
C ARG A 488 25.20 -7.94 11.41
N GLY A 489 24.47 -8.69 10.60
CA GLY A 489 23.86 -8.19 9.38
C GLY A 489 24.86 -7.79 8.29
N PHE A 490 24.42 -6.88 7.42
CA PHE A 490 25.14 -6.41 6.24
C PHE A 490 25.49 -4.92 6.37
N SER A 491 26.41 -4.48 5.51
CA SER A 491 26.75 -3.07 5.37
C SER A 491 25.54 -2.28 4.89
N LYS A 492 25.33 -1.10 5.47
CA LYS A 492 24.28 -0.17 5.05
C LYS A 492 24.55 0.47 3.68
N ASP A 493 25.81 0.41 3.22
CA ASP A 493 26.28 1.03 1.98
C ASP A 493 26.61 -0.03 0.91
N ASP A 494 26.65 -1.31 1.25
CA ASP A 494 26.87 -2.40 0.27
C ASP A 494 26.13 -3.66 0.71
N GLU A 495 25.12 -4.00 -0.07
CA GLU A 495 24.20 -5.08 0.19
C GLU A 495 24.87 -6.48 0.17
N ASN A 496 26.07 -6.64 -0.41
CA ASN A 496 26.79 -7.92 -0.46
C ASN A 496 27.94 -8.04 0.54
N THR A 497 28.20 -6.99 1.31
CA THR A 497 29.29 -6.95 2.29
C THR A 497 28.73 -7.09 3.72
N ARG A 498 29.33 -7.96 4.54
CA ARG A 498 28.99 -8.09 5.97
C ARG A 498 29.43 -6.85 6.76
N ALA A 499 28.61 -6.43 7.74
CA ALA A 499 29.05 -5.40 8.69
C ALA A 499 30.24 -5.91 9.52
N THR A 500 31.10 -5.00 9.95
CA THR A 500 32.30 -5.31 10.76
C THR A 500 32.35 -4.42 12.00
N ILE A 501 33.18 -4.74 13.00
CA ILE A 501 33.41 -3.83 14.12
C ILE A 501 34.24 -2.64 13.62
N ASP A 502 33.83 -1.42 13.94
CA ASP A 502 34.58 -0.21 13.59
C ASP A 502 35.82 -0.11 14.48
N THR A 503 36.95 -0.60 13.96
CA THR A 503 38.24 -0.60 14.68
C THR A 503 38.87 0.79 14.79
N ASN A 504 38.36 1.79 14.07
CA ASN A 504 38.83 3.18 14.18
C ASN A 504 38.19 3.89 15.38
N LYS A 505 37.09 3.36 15.93
CA LYS A 505 36.48 3.84 17.17
C LYS A 505 36.98 3.07 18.38
N ALA A 506 37.53 3.81 19.34
CA ALA A 506 37.97 3.25 20.62
C ALA A 506 36.76 2.68 21.41
N PRO A 507 36.95 1.58 22.17
CA PRO A 507 35.95 1.08 23.11
C PRO A 507 35.60 2.13 24.14
N VAL A 508 34.31 2.24 24.48
CA VAL A 508 33.84 3.09 25.58
C VAL A 508 33.65 2.23 26.81
N VAL A 509 34.31 2.60 27.92
CA VAL A 509 34.21 1.88 29.19
C VAL A 509 33.19 2.57 30.09
N LEU A 510 32.28 1.79 30.65
CA LEU A 510 31.14 2.27 31.44
C LEU A 510 31.12 1.58 32.81
N ASP A 511 30.70 2.31 33.83
CA ASP A 511 30.33 1.71 35.12
C ASP A 511 28.93 1.04 35.04
N ASN A 512 28.44 0.52 36.18
CA ASN A 512 27.13 -0.13 36.25
C ASN A 512 25.94 0.84 36.30
N ALA A 513 26.19 2.15 36.40
CA ALA A 513 25.17 3.19 36.28
C ALA A 513 25.09 3.75 34.85
N GLY A 514 26.01 3.36 33.96
CA GLY A 514 26.09 3.84 32.57
C GLY A 514 26.93 5.10 32.42
N THR A 515 27.69 5.48 33.44
CA THR A 515 28.62 6.62 33.37
C THR A 515 29.87 6.20 32.62
N VAL A 516 30.30 7.02 31.66
CA VAL A 516 31.56 6.81 30.94
C VAL A 516 32.73 7.00 31.91
N LEU A 517 33.58 5.99 32.01
CA LEU A 517 34.82 6.04 32.77
C LEU A 517 35.96 6.54 31.89
N ASN A 518 36.78 7.44 32.44
CA ASN A 518 37.97 7.94 31.76
C ASN A 518 39.21 7.24 32.31
N PRO A 519 40.16 6.83 31.45
CA PRO A 519 41.42 6.28 31.92
C PRO A 519 42.34 7.36 32.48
N ASP A 520 43.27 6.96 33.36
CA ASP A 520 44.42 7.78 33.73
C ASP A 520 45.46 7.89 32.60
N ALA A 521 46.57 8.59 32.87
CA ALA A 521 47.63 8.81 31.89
C ALA A 521 48.28 7.51 31.39
N GLU A 522 48.23 6.44 32.20
CA GLU A 522 48.76 5.12 31.88
C GLU A 522 47.72 4.17 31.24
N GLY A 523 46.49 4.65 31.03
CA GLY A 523 45.41 3.92 30.38
C GLY A 523 44.57 3.05 31.33
N TRP A 524 44.61 3.28 32.64
CA TRP A 524 43.85 2.52 33.64
C TRP A 524 42.55 3.20 34.04
N TYR A 525 41.49 2.41 34.06
CA TYR A 525 40.16 2.77 34.57
C TYR A 525 40.05 2.30 36.02
N THR A 526 40.00 3.24 36.97
CA THR A 526 39.96 2.93 38.40
C THR A 526 38.53 2.81 38.92
N THR A 527 38.28 1.77 39.70
CA THR A 527 37.00 1.51 40.39
C THR A 527 37.24 1.31 41.89
N ALA A 528 36.18 1.14 42.68
CA ALA A 528 36.31 0.90 44.12
C ALA A 528 37.04 -0.41 44.46
N GLU A 529 36.98 -1.41 43.57
CA GLU A 529 37.41 -2.80 43.80
C GLU A 529 38.77 -3.11 43.16
N GLY A 530 39.27 -2.23 42.29
CA GLY A 530 40.52 -2.39 41.56
C GLY A 530 40.58 -1.49 40.33
N ARG A 531 41.51 -1.79 39.42
CA ARG A 531 41.69 -1.05 38.17
C ARG A 531 41.74 -1.96 36.95
N TYR A 532 41.24 -1.46 35.83
CA TYR A 532 41.13 -2.18 34.57
C TYR A 532 41.97 -1.49 33.51
N LYS A 533 42.63 -2.24 32.64
CA LYS A 533 43.26 -1.72 31.41
C LYS A 533 42.59 -2.38 30.23
N VAL A 534 42.03 -1.56 29.36
CA VAL A 534 41.19 -1.97 28.24
C VAL A 534 41.91 -1.62 26.95
N THR A 535 42.23 -2.63 26.14
CA THR A 535 43.04 -2.48 24.93
C THR A 535 42.27 -3.04 23.73
N PRO A 536 42.04 -2.25 22.67
CA PRO A 536 41.45 -2.76 21.43
C PRO A 536 42.34 -3.86 20.81
N ASN A 537 41.74 -4.95 20.34
CA ASN A 537 42.43 -6.04 19.66
C ASN A 537 41.60 -6.52 18.45
N GLY A 538 41.70 -5.79 17.34
CA GLY A 538 40.79 -5.94 16.20
C GLY A 538 39.34 -5.74 16.64
N ASP A 539 38.48 -6.71 16.30
CA ASP A 539 37.08 -6.77 16.72
C ASP A 539 36.92 -6.93 18.24
N ASN A 540 37.89 -7.60 18.89
CA ASN A 540 37.84 -7.92 20.30
C ASN A 540 38.41 -6.79 21.16
N VAL A 541 38.31 -6.97 22.48
CA VAL A 541 38.90 -6.07 23.48
C VAL A 541 39.57 -6.90 24.56
N ASP A 542 40.87 -6.69 24.72
CA ASP A 542 41.63 -7.32 25.80
C ASP A 542 41.51 -6.49 27.08
N VAL A 543 41.26 -7.17 28.20
CA VAL A 543 41.07 -6.53 29.50
C VAL A 543 41.99 -7.15 30.53
N VAL A 544 42.78 -6.30 31.18
CA VAL A 544 43.60 -6.64 32.35
C VAL A 544 42.94 -6.04 33.58
N PHE A 545 42.72 -6.83 34.61
CA PHE A 545 42.24 -6.38 35.91
C PHE A 545 43.31 -6.60 36.99
N VAL A 546 43.55 -5.57 37.78
CA VAL A 546 44.39 -5.63 38.98
C VAL A 546 43.52 -5.28 40.18
N PRO A 547 43.33 -6.21 41.14
CA PRO A 547 42.50 -5.95 42.30
C PRO A 547 43.12 -4.87 43.19
N LYS A 548 42.27 -4.10 43.86
CA LYS A 548 42.72 -3.21 44.93
C LYS A 548 43.28 -4.05 46.06
N ALA A 549 44.40 -3.61 46.66
CA ALA A 549 45.03 -4.33 47.76
C ALA A 549 44.00 -4.65 48.86
N GLY A 550 43.97 -5.93 49.27
CA GLY A 550 43.05 -6.44 50.29
C GLY A 550 41.61 -6.72 49.82
N TYR A 551 41.27 -6.47 48.55
CA TYR A 551 39.96 -6.82 48.01
C TYR A 551 39.83 -8.34 47.79
N VAL A 552 38.74 -8.92 48.26
CA VAL A 552 38.33 -10.31 48.06
C VAL A 552 36.85 -10.30 47.73
N GLY A 553 36.44 -11.06 46.72
CA GLY A 553 35.04 -11.15 46.31
C GLY A 553 34.86 -11.06 44.81
N THR A 554 33.59 -11.06 44.39
CA THR A 554 33.20 -10.82 42.99
C THR A 554 33.04 -9.31 42.79
N THR A 555 33.74 -8.73 41.82
CA THR A 555 33.63 -7.29 41.56
C THR A 555 32.27 -6.92 40.98
N SER A 556 31.94 -5.64 41.02
CA SER A 556 30.80 -5.09 40.28
C SER A 556 30.99 -5.22 38.74
N GLY A 557 32.25 -5.34 38.32
CA GLY A 557 32.67 -5.45 36.92
C GLY A 557 32.70 -4.11 36.20
N ILE A 558 33.08 -4.17 34.92
CA ILE A 558 32.97 -3.05 33.97
C ILE A 558 32.20 -3.46 32.73
N ASN A 559 31.65 -2.47 32.05
CA ASN A 559 30.89 -2.64 30.81
C ASN A 559 31.65 -1.97 29.66
N ILE A 560 31.66 -2.60 28.48
CA ILE A 560 32.43 -2.12 27.33
C ILE A 560 31.52 -2.05 26.11
N ARG A 561 31.43 -0.85 25.54
CA ARG A 561 30.64 -0.56 24.35
C ARG A 561 31.53 -0.47 23.12
N ARG A 562 31.06 -1.08 22.03
CA ARG A 562 31.67 -1.01 20.69
C ARG A 562 30.66 -0.55 19.66
N PHE A 563 31.17 -0.16 18.50
CA PHE A 563 30.41 0.29 17.34
C PHE A 563 30.76 -0.58 16.14
N ASP A 564 29.81 -0.76 15.24
CA ASP A 564 30.03 -1.40 13.95
C ASP A 564 30.30 -0.38 12.83
N SER A 565 30.63 -0.89 11.64
CA SER A 565 30.86 -0.12 10.42
C SER A 565 29.62 0.64 9.94
N ASN A 566 28.42 0.24 10.36
CA ASN A 566 27.17 0.95 10.06
C ASN A 566 26.98 2.16 10.99
N GLY A 567 27.73 2.23 12.09
CA GLY A 567 27.68 3.25 13.12
C GLY A 567 26.80 2.88 14.31
N ALA A 568 26.18 1.70 14.31
CA ALA A 568 25.35 1.22 15.41
C ALA A 568 26.24 0.72 16.55
N SER A 569 25.77 0.87 17.78
CA SER A 569 26.52 0.48 18.99
C SER A 569 25.94 -0.77 19.64
N THR A 570 26.67 -1.36 20.59
CA THR A 570 26.17 -2.43 21.47
C THR A 570 25.10 -1.95 22.48
N GLU A 571 24.76 -0.65 22.51
CA GLU A 571 23.67 -0.08 23.33
C GLU A 571 22.29 -0.38 22.76
N TRP A 572 21.89 -1.64 22.78
CA TRP A 572 20.56 -2.04 22.34
C TRP A 572 20.06 -3.27 23.11
N THR A 573 18.77 -3.52 22.99
CA THR A 573 18.07 -4.69 23.51
C THR A 573 17.27 -5.36 22.41
N ALA A 574 17.15 -6.68 22.46
CA ALA A 574 16.29 -7.39 21.53
C ALA A 574 14.81 -7.11 21.84
N LYS A 575 14.02 -6.94 20.78
CA LYS A 575 12.58 -6.68 20.90
C LYS A 575 11.92 -7.79 21.71
N ASN A 576 11.02 -7.39 22.62
CA ASN A 576 10.30 -8.28 23.52
C ASN A 576 11.21 -9.24 24.34
N ASN A 577 12.45 -8.83 24.62
CA ASN A 577 13.46 -9.68 25.27
C ASN A 577 13.68 -11.03 24.58
N SER A 578 13.52 -11.07 23.25
CA SER A 578 13.67 -12.30 22.46
C SER A 578 15.10 -12.86 22.46
N GLU A 579 16.08 -12.03 22.81
CA GLU A 579 17.42 -12.47 23.20
C GLU A 579 17.74 -11.96 24.62
N PRO A 580 18.43 -12.76 25.45
CA PRO A 580 18.90 -12.31 26.75
C PRO A 580 19.97 -11.22 26.59
N VAL A 581 19.85 -10.15 27.38
CA VAL A 581 20.85 -9.09 27.45
C VAL A 581 22.19 -9.62 27.98
N VAL A 582 23.28 -9.12 27.40
CA VAL A 582 24.64 -9.46 27.81
C VAL A 582 25.01 -8.71 29.10
N ASN A 583 24.58 -7.46 29.19
CA ASN A 583 24.80 -6.57 30.31
C ASN A 583 23.47 -6.28 31.02
N GLN A 584 23.26 -6.97 32.15
CA GLN A 584 22.06 -6.81 32.98
C GLN A 584 21.93 -5.41 33.63
N PRO A 585 22.95 -4.83 34.31
CA PRO A 585 22.85 -3.50 34.93
C PRO A 585 22.42 -2.40 33.98
N LEU A 586 22.96 -2.39 32.75
CA LEU A 586 22.61 -1.37 31.76
C LEU A 586 21.47 -1.78 30.84
N ASN A 587 20.94 -3.00 31.02
CA ASN A 587 19.97 -3.64 30.14
C ASN A 587 20.36 -3.45 28.66
N SER A 588 21.52 -3.97 28.27
CA SER A 588 22.08 -3.77 26.93
C SER A 588 22.88 -4.98 26.45
N MET A 589 23.32 -4.90 25.20
CA MET A 589 24.19 -5.89 24.54
C MET A 589 25.67 -5.48 24.60
N ASP A 590 26.01 -4.48 25.44
CA ASP A 590 27.39 -4.13 25.77
C ASP A 590 28.11 -5.34 26.38
N ALA A 591 29.39 -5.49 26.07
CA ALA A 591 30.19 -6.56 26.67
C ALA A 591 30.36 -6.31 28.17
N ARG A 592 30.47 -7.38 28.94
CA ARG A 592 30.61 -7.29 30.41
C ARG A 592 31.73 -8.17 30.93
N TYR A 593 32.57 -7.61 31.78
CA TYR A 593 33.65 -8.34 32.45
C TYR A 593 33.52 -8.29 33.96
N ILE A 594 33.48 -9.45 34.61
CA ILE A 594 33.32 -9.60 36.06
C ILE A 594 34.45 -10.49 36.63
N PRO A 595 35.56 -9.91 37.07
CA PRO A 595 36.59 -10.65 37.79
C PRO A 595 36.17 -11.03 39.21
N LYS A 596 36.64 -12.18 39.68
CA LYS A 596 36.48 -12.66 41.05
C LYS A 596 37.86 -12.87 41.68
N VAL A 597 38.05 -12.30 42.86
CA VAL A 597 39.29 -12.40 43.64
C VAL A 597 39.07 -13.37 44.78
N LEU A 598 39.87 -14.43 44.81
CA LEU A 598 39.81 -15.49 45.80
C LEU A 598 40.79 -15.21 46.93
N ASP A 599 40.31 -15.38 48.16
CA ASP A 599 41.17 -15.36 49.35
C ASP A 599 41.82 -16.73 49.53
N PHE A 600 42.81 -17.01 48.71
CA PHE A 600 43.52 -18.28 48.74
C PHE A 600 45.02 -18.04 48.60
N THR A 601 45.79 -18.69 49.47
CA THR A 601 47.25 -18.70 49.39
C THR A 601 47.68 -19.94 48.62
N GLU A 602 48.29 -19.78 47.45
CA GLU A 602 48.77 -20.90 46.67
C GLU A 602 49.98 -21.57 47.35
N HIS A 603 49.87 -22.89 47.59
CA HIS A 603 50.96 -23.68 48.15
C HIS A 603 51.59 -24.57 47.06
N LEU A 604 52.59 -24.05 46.35
CA LEU A 604 53.41 -24.85 45.43
C LEU A 604 54.51 -25.63 46.16
N SER A 605 54.75 -26.88 45.74
CA SER A 605 55.93 -27.68 46.07
C SER A 605 56.78 -27.86 44.81
N THR A 606 58.07 -27.59 44.88
CA THR A 606 59.00 -27.75 43.76
C THR A 606 60.14 -28.67 44.19
N ASP A 607 60.10 -29.93 43.76
CA ASP A 607 61.15 -30.92 44.01
C ASP A 607 61.26 -31.90 42.82
N ALA A 608 62.26 -32.78 42.83
CA ALA A 608 62.64 -33.61 41.70
C ALA A 608 61.54 -34.60 41.26
N GLN A 609 61.44 -34.81 39.94
CA GLN A 609 60.47 -35.72 39.35
C GLN A 609 60.66 -37.15 39.88
N GLY A 610 59.60 -37.73 40.44
CA GLY A 610 59.59 -39.11 40.97
C GLY A 610 59.70 -39.25 42.49
N LEU A 611 59.83 -38.14 43.24
CA LEU A 611 59.86 -38.15 44.72
C LEU A 611 58.51 -37.76 45.34
N PRO A 612 58.17 -38.32 46.53
CA PRO A 612 57.00 -37.92 47.30
C PRO A 612 57.05 -36.42 47.64
N GLN A 613 56.02 -35.68 47.23
CA GLN A 613 55.86 -34.27 47.59
C GLN A 613 55.03 -34.19 48.88
N VAL A 614 55.63 -33.69 49.97
CA VAL A 614 54.94 -33.50 51.26
C VAL A 614 55.03 -32.03 51.65
N LYS A 615 53.89 -31.36 51.76
CA LYS A 615 53.77 -29.98 52.24
C LYS A 615 52.57 -29.89 53.19
N ASP A 616 52.79 -29.33 54.37
CA ASP A 616 51.71 -29.04 55.30
C ASP A 616 50.86 -27.90 54.76
N ILE A 617 49.58 -28.17 54.51
CA ILE A 617 48.60 -27.16 54.12
C ILE A 617 47.95 -26.66 55.41
N LEU A 618 48.21 -25.40 55.75
CA LEU A 618 47.53 -24.75 56.87
C LEU A 618 46.23 -24.14 56.34
N PHE A 619 45.09 -24.78 56.64
CA PHE A 619 43.80 -24.12 56.46
C PHE A 619 43.65 -23.10 57.59
N THR A 620 43.78 -21.81 57.26
CA THR A 620 43.26 -20.77 58.15
C THR A 620 41.75 -20.75 57.95
N ASP A 621 40.99 -21.07 58.98
CA ASP A 621 39.53 -20.95 58.98
C ASP A 621 39.17 -19.54 58.48
N GLY A 622 38.68 -19.47 57.24
CA GLY A 622 38.21 -18.23 56.66
C GLY A 622 37.14 -17.65 57.58
N ASN A 623 37.25 -16.35 57.88
CA ASN A 623 36.30 -15.62 58.71
C ASN A 623 34.85 -16.04 58.38
N PRO A 624 34.09 -16.67 59.31
CA PRO A 624 32.75 -17.18 59.05
C PRO A 624 31.67 -16.09 58.94
N ALA A 625 32.06 -14.85 58.66
CA ALA A 625 31.16 -13.71 58.50
C ALA A 625 31.56 -12.89 57.26
N ASN A 626 31.06 -13.31 56.09
CA ASN A 626 30.52 -12.47 55.02
C ASN A 626 29.85 -13.33 53.94
#